data_AF-A0A5D2J225-F1
#
_entry.id   AF-A0A5D2J225-F1
#
_cell.length_a   1.000
_cell.length_b   1.000
_cell.length_c   1.000
_cell.angle_alpha   90.00
_cell.angle_beta   90.00
_cell.angle_gamma   90.00
#
_symmetry.space_group_name_H-M   'P 1'
#
loop_
_entity.id
_entity.type
_entity.pdbx_description
1 polymer ?
#
loop_
_entity_poly.entity_id
_entity_poly.type
_entity_poly.pdbx_seq_one_letter_code
_entity_poly.pdbx_strand_id
1 'polypeptide(L)'
;MLCEIWVLVVPSLHGVEGLSQRLDRAICNSEWDSFSPNRSVRNLHRLKSDHRPILISFKLNVSKGLRHFRCLASWMSHVDFGNFVNSSWNTELVVGDNLERFQESVREWNKQVYGNIFVRKRKMISDWKGFKKSLRFVLFNHFIDGSMNYDRKLRKF
;
A
#
# COMPACT_ATOMS: atom_id res chain seq x y z
N MET A 1 33.91 -2.60 6.00
CA MET A 1 33.60 -3.98 5.60
C MET A 1 32.59 -3.89 4.47
N LEU A 2 33.10 -3.80 3.23
CA LEU A 2 32.26 -3.73 2.03
C LEU A 2 31.96 -5.16 1.62
N CYS A 3 30.70 -5.58 1.74
CA CYS A 3 30.26 -6.89 1.27
C CYS A 3 29.26 -6.68 0.14
N GLU A 4 29.68 -7.01 -1.08
CA GLU A 4 28.91 -6.80 -2.29
C GLU A 4 27.79 -7.83 -2.43
N ILE A 5 26.57 -7.33 -2.67
CA ILE A 5 25.46 -8.15 -3.15
C ILE A 5 25.56 -8.14 -4.68
N TRP A 6 26.02 -9.25 -5.26
CA TRP A 6 25.97 -9.41 -6.71
C TRP A 6 24.53 -9.69 -7.14
N VAL A 7 23.91 -8.73 -7.82
CA VAL A 7 22.71 -8.97 -8.62
C VAL A 7 23.19 -9.35 -10.02
N LEU A 8 23.25 -10.64 -10.31
CA LEU A 8 23.53 -11.13 -11.66
C LEU A 8 22.31 -10.86 -12.55
N VAL A 9 22.46 -9.91 -13.48
CA VAL A 9 21.48 -9.63 -14.53
C VAL A 9 22.01 -10.24 -15.82
N VAL A 10 21.35 -11.29 -16.32
CA VAL A 10 21.62 -11.87 -17.64
C VAL A 10 20.45 -11.51 -18.56
N PRO A 11 20.68 -10.97 -19.78
CA PRO A 11 19.59 -10.61 -20.70
C PRO A 11 18.79 -11.84 -21.12
N SER A 12 17.46 -11.75 -21.03
CA SER A 12 16.57 -12.75 -21.59
C SER A 12 16.56 -12.63 -23.13
N LEU A 13 16.94 -13.69 -23.83
CA LEU A 13 16.74 -13.82 -25.27
C LEU A 13 15.22 -13.76 -25.56
N HIS A 14 14.82 -12.82 -26.42
CA HIS A 14 13.44 -12.69 -26.88
C HIS A 14 13.07 -13.90 -27.77
N GLY A 15 11.87 -14.48 -27.61
CA GLY A 15 11.37 -15.35 -28.67
C GLY A 15 10.19 -16.29 -28.41
N VAL A 16 9.72 -16.51 -27.17
CA VAL A 16 8.60 -17.45 -26.95
C VAL A 16 7.62 -16.91 -25.91
N GLU A 17 6.41 -16.56 -26.34
CA GLU A 17 5.31 -16.20 -25.43
C GLU A 17 5.02 -17.38 -24.49
N GLY A 18 5.04 -17.12 -23.19
CA GLY A 18 4.74 -18.11 -22.15
C GLY A 18 5.96 -18.74 -21.46
N LEU A 19 7.20 -18.50 -21.91
CA LEU A 19 8.39 -18.92 -21.17
C LEU A 19 8.84 -17.82 -20.18
N SER A 20 8.72 -18.09 -18.88
CA SER A 20 9.31 -17.22 -17.84
C SER A 20 10.46 -17.94 -17.14
N GLN A 21 11.65 -17.33 -17.14
CA GLN A 21 12.78 -17.81 -16.36
C GLN A 21 12.99 -16.94 -15.12
N ARG A 22 13.36 -17.56 -14.00
CA ARG A 22 13.73 -16.85 -12.76
C ARG A 22 15.24 -16.66 -12.72
N LEU A 23 15.70 -15.53 -13.26
CA LEU A 23 17.13 -15.20 -13.37
C LEU A 23 17.66 -14.44 -12.14
N ASP A 24 16.81 -13.62 -11.52
CA ASP A 24 17.21 -12.84 -10.34
C ASP A 24 17.28 -13.73 -9.09
N ARG A 25 18.41 -13.70 -8.37
CA ARG A 25 18.65 -14.45 -7.13
C ARG A 25 19.30 -13.55 -6.08
N ALA A 26 18.98 -13.80 -4.81
CA ALA A 26 19.70 -13.26 -3.66
C ALA A 26 20.49 -14.40 -3.02
N ILE A 27 21.80 -14.24 -2.90
CA ILE A 27 22.72 -15.22 -2.30
C ILE A 27 23.40 -14.54 -1.11
N CYS A 28 23.61 -15.29 -0.04
CA CYS A 28 24.27 -14.81 1.16
C CYS A 28 25.25 -15.87 1.69
N ASN A 29 26.30 -15.43 2.37
CA ASN A 29 27.21 -16.31 3.10
C ASN A 29 26.69 -16.59 4.53
N SER A 30 27.36 -17.50 5.24
CA SER A 30 27.02 -17.91 6.61
C SER A 30 27.10 -16.76 7.62
N GLU A 31 28.03 -15.82 7.42
CA GLU A 31 28.16 -14.61 8.26
C GLU A 31 26.91 -13.72 8.12
N TRP A 32 26.42 -13.53 6.90
CA TRP A 32 25.21 -12.74 6.62
C TRP A 32 23.91 -13.45 7.04
N ASP A 33 23.90 -14.79 7.03
CA ASP A 33 22.84 -15.59 7.63
C ASP A 33 22.73 -15.39 9.13
N SER A 34 23.87 -15.41 9.81
CA SER A 34 23.97 -15.17 11.24
C SER A 34 23.59 -13.73 11.61
N PHE A 35 23.91 -12.74 10.77
CA PHE A 35 23.65 -11.32 11.04
C PHE A 35 22.15 -10.97 11.10
N SER A 36 21.28 -11.65 10.33
CA SER A 36 19.85 -11.30 10.29
C SER A 36 18.94 -12.53 10.15
N PRO A 37 18.68 -13.24 11.27
CA PRO A 37 17.87 -14.46 11.26
C PRO A 37 16.40 -14.23 10.88
N ASN A 38 15.92 -12.99 10.93
CA ASN A 38 14.55 -12.60 10.59
C ASN A 38 14.42 -11.89 9.23
N ARG A 39 15.35 -12.13 8.31
CA ARG A 39 15.28 -11.57 6.96
C ARG A 39 14.19 -12.24 6.13
N SER A 40 13.69 -11.52 5.13
CA SER A 40 12.78 -12.04 4.13
C SER A 40 13.20 -11.58 2.74
N VAL A 41 12.99 -12.43 1.74
CA VAL A 41 13.27 -12.13 0.34
C VAL A 41 11.95 -12.25 -0.43
N ARG A 42 11.56 -11.22 -1.17
CA ARG A 42 10.36 -11.24 -2.00
C ARG A 42 10.58 -10.54 -3.34
N ASN A 43 9.93 -11.05 -4.38
CA ASN A 43 9.90 -10.38 -5.68
C ASN A 43 8.84 -9.28 -5.67
N LEU A 44 9.20 -8.09 -6.15
CA LEU A 44 8.27 -6.98 -6.34
C LEU A 44 7.51 -7.11 -7.66
N HIS A 45 6.45 -6.32 -7.80
CA HIS A 45 5.66 -6.29 -9.02
C HIS A 45 6.49 -5.79 -10.21
N ARG A 46 6.24 -6.38 -11.38
CA ARG A 46 6.79 -5.92 -12.65
C ARG A 46 6.17 -4.54 -12.94
N LEU A 47 7.01 -3.52 -13.04
CA LEU A 47 6.59 -2.18 -13.46
C LEU A 47 6.83 -2.03 -14.97
N LYS A 48 7.86 -1.29 -15.37
CA LYS A 48 8.21 -1.01 -16.78
C LYS A 48 9.40 -1.82 -17.31
N SER A 49 10.04 -2.63 -16.47
CA SER A 49 11.10 -3.55 -16.89
C SER A 49 10.51 -4.95 -17.09
N ASP A 50 11.11 -5.71 -17.99
CA ASP A 50 10.95 -7.16 -18.11
C ASP A 50 11.48 -7.93 -16.87
N HIS A 51 12.24 -7.29 -15.99
CA HIS A 51 12.68 -7.85 -14.70
C HIS A 51 11.71 -7.58 -13.54
N ARG A 52 11.77 -8.43 -12.50
CA ARG A 52 11.07 -8.23 -11.22
C ARG A 52 12.09 -7.94 -10.13
N PRO A 53 12.13 -6.72 -9.56
CA PRO A 53 13.09 -6.40 -8.52
C PRO A 53 12.97 -7.34 -7.31
N ILE A 54 14.11 -7.79 -6.78
CA ILE A 54 14.15 -8.56 -5.53
C ILE A 54 14.31 -7.58 -4.36
N LEU A 55 13.39 -7.66 -3.40
CA LEU A 55 13.51 -6.96 -2.13
C LEU A 55 13.98 -7.93 -1.04
N ILE A 56 15.16 -7.63 -0.48
CA ILE A 56 15.65 -8.25 0.76
C ILE A 56 15.30 -7.30 1.90
N SER A 57 14.50 -7.78 2.85
CA SER A 57 14.08 -7.01 4.02
C SER A 57 14.66 -7.64 5.28
N PHE A 58 15.43 -6.87 6.03
CA PHE A 58 15.91 -7.25 7.35
C PHE A 58 14.91 -6.75 8.38
N LYS A 59 14.43 -7.62 9.28
CA LYS A 59 13.80 -7.15 10.51
C LYS A 59 14.90 -6.72 11.46
N LEU A 60 15.51 -5.58 11.17
CA LEU A 60 16.25 -4.87 12.17
C LEU A 60 15.22 -4.42 13.21
N ASN A 61 15.38 -4.84 14.46
CA ASN A 61 14.69 -4.25 15.60
C ASN A 61 15.22 -2.82 15.81
N VAL A 62 15.16 -1.99 14.77
CA VAL A 62 15.30 -0.55 14.93
C VAL A 62 14.08 -0.19 15.75
N SER A 63 14.29 0.18 17.02
CA SER A 63 13.26 0.87 17.76
C SER A 63 12.74 1.93 16.81
N LYS A 64 11.44 1.91 16.52
CA LYS A 64 10.86 2.99 15.72
C LYS A 64 11.14 4.23 16.55
N GLY A 65 12.19 4.96 16.21
CA GLY A 65 12.58 6.17 16.92
C GLY A 65 11.40 7.13 16.95
N LEU A 66 11.53 8.21 17.71
CA LEU A 66 10.53 9.26 17.72
C LEU A 66 10.15 9.60 16.28
N ARG A 67 8.92 9.23 15.90
CA ARG A 67 8.48 9.39 14.53
C ARG A 67 8.30 10.89 14.34
N HIS A 68 9.24 11.51 13.65
CA HIS A 68 9.18 12.93 13.34
C HIS A 68 7.78 13.29 12.82
N PHE A 69 7.30 14.45 13.24
CA PHE A 69 6.06 15.01 12.73
C PHE A 69 6.09 15.06 11.20
N ARG A 70 4.98 14.68 10.55
CA ARG A 70 4.87 14.71 9.09
C ARG A 70 3.60 15.43 8.69
N CYS A 71 3.78 16.46 7.87
CA CYS A 71 2.68 17.12 7.20
C CYS A 71 2.05 16.18 6.17
N LEU A 72 0.72 16.08 6.15
CA LEU A 72 0.00 15.35 5.11
C LEU A 72 -0.36 16.32 3.98
N ALA A 73 -0.06 15.95 2.75
CA ALA A 73 -0.41 16.76 1.59
C ALA A 73 -1.91 17.07 1.50
N SER A 74 -2.75 16.15 1.97
CA SER A 74 -4.21 16.34 2.02
C SER A 74 -4.65 17.50 2.91
N TRP A 75 -3.85 17.91 3.89
CA TRP A 75 -4.18 19.06 4.74
C TRP A 75 -4.26 20.35 3.92
N MET A 76 -3.33 20.56 2.99
CA MET A 76 -3.31 21.75 2.13
C MET A 76 -4.53 21.83 1.21
N SER A 77 -5.20 20.71 0.93
CA SER A 77 -6.42 20.67 0.12
C SER A 77 -7.70 20.82 0.95
N HIS A 78 -7.60 20.82 2.29
CA HIS A 78 -8.77 20.98 3.15
C HIS A 78 -9.15 22.45 3.27
N VAL A 79 -10.42 22.76 3.04
CA VAL A 79 -10.95 24.13 2.97
C VAL A 79 -10.62 24.96 4.23
N ASP A 80 -10.70 24.35 5.41
CA ASP A 80 -10.45 25.05 6.68
C ASP A 80 -8.98 25.05 7.13
N PHE A 81 -8.08 24.37 6.42
CA PHE A 81 -6.71 24.21 6.92
C PHE A 81 -5.94 25.53 6.95
N GLY A 82 -6.14 26.42 5.98
CA GLY A 82 -5.53 27.75 5.98
C GLY A 82 -5.95 28.58 7.20
N ASN A 83 -7.26 28.59 7.50
CA ASN A 83 -7.79 29.28 8.67
C ASN A 83 -7.26 28.66 9.98
N PHE A 84 -7.20 27.33 10.03
CA PHE A 84 -6.63 26.60 11.16
C PHE A 84 -5.17 27.02 11.43
N VAL A 85 -4.31 27.03 10.40
CA VAL A 85 -2.91 27.46 10.52
C VAL A 85 -2.82 28.89 11.04
N ASN A 86 -3.57 29.83 10.45
CA ASN A 86 -3.57 31.23 10.87
C ASN A 86 -4.02 31.40 12.33
N SER A 87 -5.02 30.63 12.78
CA SER A 87 -5.51 30.69 14.16
C SER A 87 -4.55 30.07 15.18
N SER A 88 -3.70 29.13 14.74
CA SER A 88 -2.78 28.39 15.61
C SER A 88 -1.39 29.03 15.69
N TRP A 89 -1.10 30.05 14.88
CA TRP A 89 0.21 30.68 14.77
C TRP A 89 0.23 32.03 15.47
N ASN A 90 1.18 32.24 16.40
CA ASN A 90 1.36 33.53 17.07
C ASN A 90 2.69 34.17 16.62
N THR A 91 2.61 35.32 15.96
CA THR A 91 3.79 36.04 15.45
C THR A 91 4.71 36.59 16.53
N GLU A 92 4.27 36.67 17.78
CA GLU A 92 5.07 37.13 18.92
C GLU A 92 5.95 36.02 19.52
N LEU A 93 5.67 34.74 19.21
CA LEU A 93 6.43 33.60 19.70
C LEU A 93 7.60 33.26 18.78
N VAL A 94 8.65 32.70 19.37
CA VAL A 94 9.75 32.10 18.62
C VAL A 94 9.22 30.91 17.81
N VAL A 95 9.81 30.69 16.64
CA VAL A 95 9.38 29.64 15.69
C VAL A 95 9.32 28.25 16.34
N GLY A 96 10.24 27.93 17.26
CA GLY A 96 10.25 26.64 17.97
C GLY A 96 8.96 26.40 18.78
N ASP A 97 8.55 27.38 19.57
CA ASP A 97 7.35 27.30 20.41
C ASP A 97 6.07 27.23 19.56
N ASN A 98 6.04 28.00 18.47
CA ASN A 98 4.94 27.93 17.49
C ASN A 98 4.85 26.54 16.86
N LEU A 99 5.98 25.93 16.50
CA LEU A 99 5.99 24.58 15.91
C LEU A 99 5.51 23.52 16.91
N GLU A 100 5.91 23.60 18.18
CA GLU A 100 5.45 22.66 19.21
C GLU A 100 3.94 22.77 19.42
N ARG A 101 3.42 23.99 19.62
CA ARG A 101 1.98 24.26 19.77
C ARG A 101 1.18 23.85 18.53
N PHE A 102 1.69 24.17 17.34
CA PHE A 102 1.07 23.79 16.08
C PHE A 102 1.01 22.26 15.93
N GLN A 103 2.09 21.55 16.30
CA GLN A 103 2.12 20.09 16.24
C GLN A 103 1.07 19.44 17.15
N GLU A 104 0.83 20.00 18.33
CA GLU A 104 -0.23 19.50 19.22
C GLU A 104 -1.61 19.78 18.65
N SER A 105 -1.85 21.03 18.25
CA SER A 105 -3.13 21.49 17.70
C SER A 105 -3.52 20.71 16.44
N VAL A 106 -2.56 20.50 15.52
CA VAL A 106 -2.82 19.82 14.24
C VAL A 106 -3.01 18.32 14.43
N ARG A 107 -2.44 17.70 15.47
CA ARG A 107 -2.73 16.29 15.80
C ARG A 107 -4.18 16.13 16.19
N GLU A 108 -4.71 17.05 16.99
CA GLU A 108 -6.10 17.01 17.43
C GLU A 108 -7.06 17.33 16.27
N TRP A 109 -6.79 18.42 15.55
CA TRP A 109 -7.54 18.76 14.34
C TRP A 109 -7.56 17.62 13.31
N ASN A 110 -6.42 16.96 13.06
CA ASN A 110 -6.36 15.83 12.14
C ASN A 110 -7.17 14.62 12.62
N LYS A 111 -7.24 14.36 13.93
CA LYS A 111 -8.12 13.31 14.47
C LYS A 111 -9.59 13.66 14.25
N GLN A 112 -9.98 14.93 14.45
CA GLN A 112 -11.37 15.37 14.30
C GLN A 112 -11.82 15.35 12.83
N VAL A 113 -10.97 15.84 11.93
CA VAL A 113 -11.29 15.93 10.49
C VAL A 113 -11.15 14.58 9.78
N TYR A 114 -9.98 13.95 9.91
CA TYR A 114 -9.65 12.74 9.15
C TYR A 114 -9.87 11.45 9.95
N GLY A 115 -9.66 11.50 11.26
CA GLY A 115 -9.66 10.33 12.14
C GLY A 115 -8.61 9.30 11.73
N ASN A 116 -8.90 8.02 11.96
CA ASN A 116 -8.04 6.95 11.49
C ASN A 116 -8.31 6.62 10.01
N ILE A 117 -7.57 7.28 9.11
CA ILE A 117 -7.68 7.09 7.66
C ILE A 117 -7.50 5.64 7.21
N PHE A 118 -6.71 4.83 7.94
CA PHE A 118 -6.49 3.43 7.60
C PHE A 118 -7.71 2.57 7.94
N VAL A 119 -8.40 2.87 9.05
CA VAL A 119 -9.66 2.22 9.40
C VAL A 119 -10.73 2.54 8.36
N ARG A 120 -10.89 3.82 8.00
CA ARG A 120 -11.86 4.25 6.97
C ARG A 120 -11.58 3.59 5.63
N LYS A 121 -10.30 3.55 5.20
CA LYS A 121 -9.87 2.84 3.99
C LYS A 121 -10.23 1.36 4.02
N ARG A 122 -9.93 0.65 5.12
CA ARG A 122 -10.25 -0.77 5.25
C ARG A 122 -11.76 -1.03 5.19
N LYS A 123 -12.55 -0.19 5.86
CA LYS A 123 -14.01 -0.24 5.81
C LYS A 123 -14.53 -0.08 4.38
N MET A 124 -14.13 0.98 3.68
CA MET A 124 -14.53 1.20 2.28
C MET A 124 -14.16 0.03 1.36
N ILE A 125 -12.96 -0.54 1.52
CA ILE A 125 -12.53 -1.73 0.74
C ILE A 125 -13.43 -2.94 1.07
N SER A 126 -13.78 -3.14 2.33
CA SER A 126 -14.68 -4.22 2.76
C SER A 126 -16.09 -4.05 2.18
N ASP A 127 -16.63 -2.84 2.28
CA ASP A 127 -17.97 -2.50 1.78
C ASP A 127 -18.02 -2.68 0.25
N TRP A 128 -16.99 -2.23 -0.47
CA TRP A 128 -16.87 -2.44 -1.93
C TRP A 128 -16.82 -3.92 -2.31
N LYS A 129 -16.08 -4.74 -1.55
CA LYS A 129 -16.05 -6.19 -1.77
C LYS A 129 -17.41 -6.82 -1.54
N GLY A 130 -18.13 -6.39 -0.50
CA GLY A 130 -19.50 -6.82 -0.21
C GLY A 130 -20.45 -6.49 -1.36
N PHE A 131 -20.43 -5.22 -1.82
CA PHE A 131 -21.22 -4.76 -2.96
C PHE A 131 -20.95 -5.59 -4.23
N LYS A 132 -19.67 -5.82 -4.56
CA LYS A 132 -19.29 -6.68 -5.70
C LYS A 132 -19.82 -8.10 -5.58
N LYS A 133 -19.81 -8.68 -4.38
CA LYS A 133 -20.33 -10.02 -4.12
C LYS A 133 -21.85 -10.06 -4.32
N SER A 134 -22.57 -9.08 -3.78
CA SER A 134 -24.02 -8.97 -3.94
C SER A 134 -24.42 -8.78 -5.41
N LEU A 135 -23.74 -7.89 -6.14
CA LEU A 135 -23.95 -7.72 -7.58
C LEU A 135 -23.72 -9.03 -8.35
N ARG A 136 -22.63 -9.75 -8.06
CA ARG A 136 -22.37 -11.04 -8.71
C ARG A 136 -23.48 -12.05 -8.41
N PHE A 137 -23.97 -12.10 -7.17
CA PHE A 137 -25.07 -12.98 -6.79
C PHE A 137 -26.37 -12.65 -7.52
N VAL A 138 -26.76 -11.38 -7.58
CA VAL A 138 -27.97 -10.93 -8.30
C VAL A 138 -27.86 -11.21 -9.79
N LEU A 139 -26.73 -10.88 -10.42
CA LEU A 139 -26.50 -11.14 -11.84
C LEU A 139 -26.47 -12.64 -12.14
N PHE A 140 -25.89 -13.46 -11.25
CA PHE A 140 -25.87 -14.91 -11.41
C PHE A 140 -27.27 -15.51 -11.28
N ASN A 141 -28.07 -15.10 -10.28
CA ASN A 141 -29.44 -15.59 -10.14
C ASN A 141 -30.32 -15.16 -11.31
N HIS A 142 -30.22 -13.90 -11.75
CA HIS A 142 -30.96 -13.43 -12.92
C HIS A 142 -30.59 -14.19 -14.20
N PHE A 143 -29.31 -14.55 -14.36
CA PHE A 143 -28.84 -15.38 -15.47
C PHE A 143 -29.39 -16.80 -15.41
N ILE A 144 -29.41 -17.43 -14.23
CA ILE A 144 -29.96 -18.78 -14.03
C ILE A 144 -31.48 -18.78 -14.22
N ASP A 145 -32.21 -17.80 -13.68
CA ASP A 145 -33.66 -17.67 -13.83
C ASP A 145 -34.06 -17.42 -15.30
N GLY A 146 -33.26 -16.61 -16.01
CA GLY A 146 -33.40 -16.42 -17.45
C GLY A 146 -33.20 -17.73 -18.21
N SER A 147 -32.08 -18.41 -17.99
CA SER A 147 -31.74 -19.69 -18.63
C SER A 147 -32.79 -20.78 -18.40
N MET A 148 -33.26 -20.95 -17.15
CA MET A 148 -34.30 -21.92 -16.82
C MET A 148 -35.65 -21.60 -17.48
N ASN A 149 -35.99 -20.32 -17.68
CA ASN A 149 -37.21 -19.92 -18.38
C ASN A 149 -37.15 -20.22 -19.89
N TYR A 150 -35.98 -20.08 -20.52
CA TYR A 150 -35.79 -20.46 -21.92
C TYR A 150 -35.90 -21.98 -22.11
N ASP A 151 -35.24 -22.77 -21.26
CA ASP A 151 -35.28 -24.24 -21.31
C ASP A 151 -36.68 -24.82 -21.04
N ARG A 152 -37.50 -24.13 -20.24
CA ARG A 152 -38.88 -24.55 -19.96
C ARG A 152 -39.83 -24.22 -21.11
N LYS A 153 -39.54 -23.20 -21.92
CA LYS A 153 -40.28 -22.90 -23.17
C LYS A 153 -39.94 -23.88 -24.29
N LEU A 154 -38.70 -24.34 -24.39
CA LEU A 154 -38.26 -25.30 -25.41
C LEU A 154 -38.78 -26.72 -25.19
N ARG A 155 -39.08 -27.11 -23.94
CA ARG A 155 -39.66 -28.42 -23.59
C ARG A 155 -41.18 -28.55 -23.81
N LYS A 156 -41.84 -27.50 -24.29
CA LYS A 156 -43.29 -27.48 -24.57
C LYS A 156 -43.62 -27.63 -26.06
N PHE A 157 -42.61 -27.92 -26.88
CA PHE A 157 -42.72 -28.36 -28.26
C PHE A 157 -42.08 -29.76 -28.37
#